data_AF-A0A6M0BG34-F1
#
_entry.id   AF-A0A6M0BG34-F1
#
_cell.length_a   1.000
_cell.length_b   1.000
_cell.length_c   1.000
_cell.angle_alpha   90.00
_cell.angle_beta   90.00
_cell.angle_gamma   90.00
#
_symmetry.space_group_name_H-M   'P 1'
#
loop_
_entity.id
_entity.type
_entity.pdbx_description
1 polymer ?
#
loop_
_entity_poly.entity_id
_entity_poly.type
_entity_poly.pdbx_seq_one_letter_code
_entity_poly.pdbx_strand_id
1 'polypeptide(L)'
;RAEIMWKGLERIIPDIRSRCEVTLVGTPLTHERFLRRHRGSYGPAIRAGVGIFPGPGTPLPGLMCCGDSTFPGIGLPAVAASGMITANTLVPVSKHLEMLKTIGL
;
A
#
# COMPACT_ATOMS: atom_id res chain seq x y z
N ARG A 1 8.47 -21.41 11.69
CA ARG A 1 8.67 -20.24 10.80
C ARG A 1 8.63 -18.90 11.55
N ALA A 2 7.87 -18.76 12.64
CA ALA A 2 7.76 -17.51 13.42
C ALA A 2 8.29 -17.60 14.87
N GLU A 3 9.10 -18.63 15.18
CA GLU A 3 9.47 -18.97 16.57
C GLU A 3 10.23 -17.85 17.30
N ILE A 4 11.08 -17.11 16.59
CA ILE A 4 11.81 -15.98 17.17
C ILE A 4 10.86 -14.86 17.63
N MET A 5 9.76 -14.64 16.91
CA MET A 5 8.76 -13.64 17.30
C MET A 5 7.99 -14.09 18.54
N TRP A 6 7.60 -15.36 18.61
CA TRP A 6 6.96 -15.93 19.80
C TRP A 6 7.84 -15.80 21.05
N LYS A 7 9.12 -16.18 20.96
CA LYS A 7 10.08 -16.03 22.06
C LYS A 7 10.25 -14.58 22.51
N GLY A 8 10.11 -13.62 21.59
CA GLY A 8 10.10 -12.20 21.91
C GLY A 8 8.87 -11.80 22.71
N LEU A 9 7.69 -12.25 22.29
CA LEU A 9 6.42 -11.97 22.96
C LEU A 9 6.33 -12.62 24.34
N GLU A 10 6.79 -13.86 24.49
CA GLU A 10 6.78 -14.62 25.76
C GLU A 10 7.59 -13.94 26.88
N ARG A 11 8.56 -13.09 26.53
CA ARG A 11 9.29 -12.28 27.53
C ARG A 11 8.43 -11.20 28.18
N ILE A 12 7.39 -10.75 27.49
CA ILE A 12 6.50 -9.68 27.93
C ILE A 12 5.16 -10.25 28.41
N ILE A 13 4.65 -11.27 27.72
CA ILE A 13 3.39 -11.95 28.00
C ILE A 13 3.67 -13.46 28.05
N PRO A 14 4.08 -14.00 29.21
CA PRO A 14 4.57 -15.38 29.32
C PRO A 14 3.60 -16.48 28.86
N ASP A 15 2.30 -16.22 28.95
CA ASP A 15 1.23 -17.15 28.58
C ASP A 15 0.56 -16.78 27.24
N ILE A 16 1.18 -15.93 26.40
CA ILE A 16 0.55 -15.43 25.16
C ILE A 16 0.03 -16.54 24.26
N ARG A 17 0.74 -17.68 24.18
CA ARG A 17 0.33 -18.80 23.33
C ARG A 17 -0.99 -19.43 23.76
N SER A 18 -1.28 -19.53 25.06
CA SER A 18 -2.56 -20.08 25.53
C SER A 18 -3.72 -19.11 25.35
N ARG A 19 -3.43 -17.82 25.15
CA ARG A 19 -4.43 -16.76 24.88
C ARG A 19 -4.77 -16.63 23.39
N CYS A 20 -3.98 -17.22 22.50
CA CYS A 20 -4.18 -17.08 21.06
C CYS A 20 -5.18 -18.10 20.52
N GLU A 21 -6.38 -17.62 20.15
CA GLU A 21 -7.40 -18.45 19.48
C GLU A 21 -7.08 -18.68 18.00
N VAL A 22 -6.45 -17.70 17.34
CA VAL A 22 -6.10 -17.76 15.92
C VAL A 22 -4.65 -17.38 15.73
N THR A 23 -3.91 -18.21 15.00
CA THR A 23 -2.50 -17.95 14.64
C THR A 23 -2.29 -18.18 13.15
N LEU A 24 -1.87 -17.14 12.44
CA LEU A 24 -1.50 -17.21 11.02
C LEU A 24 -0.08 -16.68 10.85
N VAL A 25 0.75 -17.39 10.08
CA VAL A 25 2.12 -16.97 9.79
C VAL A 25 2.18 -16.32 8.41
N GLY A 26 2.43 -15.02 8.38
CA GLY A 26 2.77 -14.28 7.16
C GLY A 26 4.24 -14.48 6.78
N THR A 27 4.49 -14.67 5.48
CA THR A 27 5.84 -14.67 4.89
C THR A 27 5.83 -13.80 3.63
N PRO A 28 6.98 -13.48 3.02
CA PRO A 28 6.99 -12.83 1.70
C PRO A 28 6.13 -13.57 0.66
N LEU A 29 6.06 -14.90 0.70
CA LEU A 29 5.17 -15.68 -0.18
C LEU A 29 3.68 -15.35 0.05
N THR A 30 3.30 -15.01 1.28
CA THR A 30 1.94 -14.54 1.61
C THR A 30 1.67 -13.19 0.95
N HIS A 31 2.61 -12.24 1.02
CA HIS A 31 2.49 -10.95 0.31
C HIS A 31 2.41 -11.14 -1.20
N GLU A 32 3.27 -11.98 -1.78
CA GLU A 32 3.26 -12.27 -3.21
C GLU A 32 1.92 -12.86 -3.65
N ARG A 33 1.40 -13.83 -2.88
CA ARG A 33 0.10 -14.48 -3.17
C ARG A 33 -1.08 -13.51 -3.10
N PHE A 34 -1.20 -12.73 -2.03
CA PHE A 34 -2.40 -11.93 -1.78
C PHE A 34 -2.36 -10.54 -2.41
N LEU A 35 -1.17 -9.98 -2.59
CA LEU A 35 -0.99 -8.60 -3.05
C LEU A 35 -0.26 -8.50 -4.39
N ARG A 36 0.04 -9.64 -5.04
CA ARG A 36 0.79 -9.73 -6.31
C ARG A 36 2.11 -8.96 -6.27
N ARG A 37 2.76 -8.95 -5.10
CA ARG A 37 4.01 -8.21 -4.88
C ARG A 37 5.18 -9.00 -5.44
N HIS A 38 6.00 -8.34 -6.25
CA HIS A 38 7.25 -8.91 -6.72
C HIS A 38 8.08 -9.38 -5.51
N ARG A 39 8.36 -10.70 -5.47
CA ARG A 39 9.12 -11.38 -4.40
C ARG A 39 8.58 -11.15 -2.99
N GLY A 40 7.30 -10.84 -2.86
CA GLY A 40 6.68 -10.58 -1.56
C GLY A 40 7.10 -9.28 -0.88
N SER A 41 7.66 -8.32 -1.62
CA SER A 41 8.08 -7.04 -1.06
C SER A 41 6.91 -6.28 -0.43
N TYR A 42 7.17 -5.59 0.69
CA TYR A 42 6.19 -4.69 1.31
C TYR A 42 5.90 -3.45 0.45
N GLY A 43 6.89 -3.00 -0.32
CA GLY A 43 6.86 -1.68 -0.95
C GLY A 43 8.21 -1.37 -1.60
N PRO A 44 8.28 -0.59 -2.69
CA PRO A 44 9.54 0.04 -3.07
C PRO A 44 9.95 1.05 -1.99
N ALA A 45 11.25 1.18 -1.75
CA ALA A 45 11.82 2.15 -0.82
C ALA A 45 12.89 2.97 -1.52
N ILE A 46 12.74 4.29 -1.50
CA ILE A 46 13.74 5.24 -1.98
C ILE A 46 14.34 5.91 -0.75
N ARG A 47 15.67 5.94 -0.66
CA ARG A 47 16.36 6.58 0.47
C ARG A 47 16.00 8.07 0.50
N ALA A 48 15.71 8.58 1.69
CA ALA A 48 15.43 10.00 1.88
C ALA A 48 16.55 10.88 1.28
N GLY A 49 16.16 11.93 0.56
CA GLY A 49 17.08 12.86 -0.12
C GLY A 49 17.71 12.34 -1.42
N VAL A 50 17.47 11.08 -1.80
CA VAL A 50 18.04 10.50 -3.05
C VAL A 50 17.09 10.64 -4.22
N GLY A 51 15.78 10.62 -3.97
CA GLY A 51 14.79 10.75 -5.04
C GLY A 51 13.36 10.68 -4.54
N ILE A 52 12.45 10.69 -5.50
CA ILE A 52 11.00 10.60 -5.29
C ILE A 52 10.44 9.46 -6.13
N PHE A 53 9.27 8.94 -5.74
CA PHE A 53 8.54 7.97 -6.54
C PHE A 53 8.11 8.58 -7.88
N PRO A 54 7.96 7.76 -8.93
CA PRO A 54 7.46 8.24 -10.23
C PRO A 54 6.03 8.75 -10.12
N GLY A 55 5.68 9.77 -10.92
CA GLY A 55 4.30 10.23 -11.06
C GLY A 55 3.39 9.22 -11.79
N PRO A 56 2.12 9.57 -12.03
CA PRO A 56 1.13 8.63 -12.56
C PRO A 56 1.32 8.30 -14.06
N GLY A 57 2.09 9.10 -14.80
CA GLY A 57 2.28 8.94 -16.24
C GLY A 57 3.12 7.70 -16.58
N THR A 58 2.80 7.08 -17.72
CA THR A 58 3.62 6.02 -18.32
C THR A 58 3.99 6.40 -19.76
N PRO A 59 5.00 5.76 -20.38
CA PRO A 59 5.28 5.94 -21.81
C PRO A 59 4.16 5.44 -22.74
N LEU A 60 3.18 4.69 -22.23
CA LEU A 60 2.08 4.14 -23.01
C LEU A 60 0.88 5.11 -22.99
N PRO A 61 0.43 5.61 -24.16
CA PRO A 61 -0.71 6.52 -24.23
C PRO A 61 -1.96 5.91 -23.61
N GLY A 62 -2.65 6.69 -22.76
CA GLY A 62 -3.88 6.26 -22.09
C GLY A 62 -3.68 5.31 -20.90
N LEU A 63 -2.45 4.93 -20.56
CA LEU A 63 -2.15 4.12 -19.38
C LEU A 63 -1.51 4.99 -18.29
N MET A 64 -2.13 4.97 -17.11
CA MET A 64 -1.61 5.63 -15.91
C MET A 64 -1.45 4.62 -14.77
N CYS A 65 -0.54 4.90 -13.85
CA CYS A 65 -0.29 4.11 -12.66
C CYS A 65 -0.70 4.89 -11.41
N CYS A 66 -1.20 4.18 -10.40
CA CYS A 66 -1.42 4.70 -9.05
C CYS A 66 -1.12 3.61 -8.03
N GLY A 67 -0.81 3.99 -6.80
CA GLY A 67 -0.60 3.06 -5.69
C GLY A 67 0.70 3.32 -4.95
N ASP A 68 1.18 2.31 -4.23
CA ASP A 68 2.32 2.43 -3.31
C ASP A 68 3.69 2.59 -4.01
N SER A 69 3.72 2.33 -5.31
CA SER A 69 4.90 2.43 -6.17
C SER A 69 4.87 3.69 -7.05
N THR A 70 3.82 4.49 -6.91
CA THR A 70 3.62 5.78 -7.56
C THR A 70 3.63 6.85 -6.48
N PHE A 71 4.13 8.04 -6.80
CA PHE A 71 4.11 9.18 -5.88
C PHE A 71 2.71 9.37 -5.29
N PRO A 72 2.58 9.56 -3.97
CA PRO A 72 3.63 9.81 -2.96
C PRO A 72 4.40 8.59 -2.40
N GLY A 73 3.97 7.36 -2.66
CA GLY A 73 4.68 6.14 -2.22
C GLY A 73 3.91 5.27 -1.22
N ILE A 74 4.65 4.57 -0.35
CA ILE A 74 4.11 3.53 0.55
C ILE A 74 3.27 4.08 1.71
N GLY A 75 2.28 3.29 2.16
CA GLY A 75 1.42 3.59 3.31
C GLY A 75 0.02 4.08 2.90
N LEU A 76 -0.99 3.77 3.74
CA LEU A 76 -2.40 4.01 3.41
C LEU A 76 -2.71 5.45 2.94
N PRO A 77 -2.26 6.52 3.63
CA PRO A 77 -2.53 7.89 3.18
C PRO A 77 -1.85 8.22 1.84
N ALA A 78 -0.60 7.78 1.65
CA ALA A 78 0.15 8.02 0.43
C ALA A 78 -0.49 7.29 -0.77
N VAL A 79 -0.91 6.04 -0.59
CA VAL A 79 -1.61 5.27 -1.62
C VAL A 79 -2.93 5.95 -2.03
N ALA A 80 -3.72 6.42 -1.06
CA ALA A 80 -4.95 7.14 -1.33
C ALA A 80 -4.69 8.44 -2.11
N ALA A 81 -3.68 9.22 -1.69
CA ALA A 81 -3.28 10.44 -2.38
C ALA A 81 -2.78 10.15 -3.81
N SER A 82 -2.05 9.06 -4.04
CA SER A 82 -1.62 8.63 -5.37
C SER A 82 -2.80 8.36 -6.30
N GLY A 83 -3.85 7.70 -5.80
CA GLY A 83 -5.11 7.52 -6.51
C GLY A 83 -5.79 8.84 -6.87
N MET A 84 -5.88 9.77 -5.92
CA MET A 84 -6.45 11.11 -6.15
C MET A 84 -5.66 11.90 -7.20
N ILE A 85 -4.32 11.88 -7.13
CA ILE A 85 -3.44 12.54 -8.10
C ILE A 85 -3.70 11.99 -9.51
N THR A 86 -3.79 10.66 -9.63
CA THR A 86 -4.05 10.00 -10.92
C THR A 86 -5.42 10.39 -11.48
N ALA A 87 -6.47 10.34 -10.67
CA ALA A 87 -7.83 10.74 -11.08
C ALA A 87 -7.88 12.22 -11.50
N ASN A 88 -7.20 13.10 -10.78
CA ASN A 88 -7.14 14.54 -11.10
C ASN A 88 -6.22 14.87 -12.28
N THR A 89 -5.35 13.95 -12.69
CA THR A 89 -4.56 14.08 -13.93
C THR A 89 -5.43 13.75 -15.16
N LEU A 90 -6.40 12.86 -15.01
CA LEU A 90 -7.35 12.50 -16.08
C LEU A 90 -8.47 13.52 -16.26
N VAL A 91 -9.02 14.03 -15.15
CA VAL A 91 -10.21 14.88 -15.15
C VAL A 91 -10.01 16.00 -14.12
N PRO A 92 -10.27 17.27 -14.46
CA PRO A 92 -10.14 18.37 -13.51
C PRO A 92 -11.06 18.20 -12.29
N VAL A 93 -10.62 18.71 -11.13
CA VAL A 93 -11.38 18.69 -9.87
C VAL A 93 -12.80 19.23 -10.04
N SER A 94 -12.99 20.28 -10.84
CA SER A 94 -14.31 20.86 -11.10
C SER A 94 -15.31 19.84 -11.68
N LYS A 95 -14.84 18.95 -12.56
CA LYS A 95 -15.67 17.90 -13.16
C LYS A 95 -15.97 16.76 -12.19
N HIS A 96 -15.02 16.44 -11.30
CA HIS A 96 -15.30 15.51 -10.19
C HIS A 96 -16.37 16.06 -9.25
N LEU A 97 -16.30 17.34 -8.90
CA LEU A 97 -17.31 18.00 -8.06
C LEU A 97 -18.68 18.09 -8.75
N GLU A 98 -18.73 18.33 -10.06
CA GLU A 98 -19.96 18.30 -10.85
C GLU A 98 -20.61 16.91 -10.82
N MET A 99 -19.80 15.85 -10.94
CA MET A 99 -20.27 14.46 -10.86
C MET A 99 -20.86 14.13 -9.49
N LEU A 100 -20.17 14.50 -8.40
CA LEU A 100 -20.68 14.28 -7.03
C LEU A 100 -22.07 14.91 -6.83
N LYS A 101 -22.23 16.18 -7.25
CA LYS A 101 -23.52 16.87 -7.21
C LYS A 101 -24.61 16.13 -7.98
N THR A 102 -24.25 15.52 -9.11
CA THR A 102 -25.20 14.77 -9.96
C THR A 102 -25.68 13.49 -9.28
N ILE A 103 -24.85 12.84 -8.45
CA ILE A 103 -25.20 11.63 -7.69
C ILE A 103 -25.72 11.91 -6.28
N GLY A 104 -25.92 13.18 -5.92
CA GLY A 104 -26.48 13.57 -4.62
C GLY A 104 -25.48 13.53 -3.46
N LEU A 105 -24.18 13.59 -3.74
CA LEU A 105 -23.11 13.82 -2.76
C LEU A 105 -22.58 15.26 -2.87
#